data_AF-A0A1I2STK4-F1
#
_entry.id   AF-A0A1I2STK4-F1
#
_cell.length_a   1.000
_cell.length_b   1.000
_cell.length_c   1.000
_cell.angle_alpha   90.00
_cell.angle_beta   90.00
_cell.angle_gamma   90.00
#
_symmetry.space_group_name_H-M   'P 1'
#
loop_
_entity.id
_entity.type
_entity.pdbx_description
1 polymer ?
#
loop_
_entity_poly.entity_id
_entity_poly.type
_entity_poly.pdbx_seq_one_letter_code
_entity_poly.pdbx_strand_id
1 'polypeptide(L)'
;MNRVNKPTETFNVKRRCEEIHAQYGTSEMANYRLQQMCDKIAQDAFVEGMQSMIDNIPDLEWEECVGGYIAETDIFNYYIDVNENVKEKYTLEFPTGNPIYFLNIDEAKQAANKYYKGKLKKALGL
;
A
#
# COMPACT_ATOMS: atom_id res chain seq x y z
N MET A 1 14.01 3.81 12.54
CA MET A 1 13.18 2.79 13.20
C MET A 1 13.38 1.47 12.46
N ASN A 2 14.05 0.50 13.07
CA ASN A 2 14.25 -0.83 12.48
C ASN A 2 12.89 -1.55 12.41
N ARG A 3 12.39 -1.76 11.17
CA ARG A 3 11.26 -2.66 10.97
C ARG A 3 11.77 -4.07 11.17
N VAL A 4 11.46 -4.66 12.33
CA VAL A 4 11.57 -6.09 12.54
C VAL A 4 10.54 -6.71 11.61
N ASN A 5 10.97 -7.19 10.43
CA ASN A 5 10.21 -8.13 9.64
C ASN A 5 9.91 -9.30 10.57
N LYS A 6 8.66 -9.43 11.03
CA LYS A 6 8.22 -10.68 11.65
C LYS A 6 8.56 -11.79 10.65
N PRO A 7 9.20 -12.89 11.07
CA PRO A 7 9.44 -14.00 10.17
C PRO A 7 8.07 -14.47 9.67
N THR A 8 7.82 -14.37 8.37
CA THR A 8 6.71 -15.07 7.75
C THR A 8 6.96 -16.54 8.05
N GLU A 9 6.14 -17.18 8.88
CA GLU A 9 6.25 -18.62 9.12
C GLU A 9 6.29 -19.30 7.76
N THR A 10 7.37 -20.01 7.46
CA THR A 10 7.55 -20.62 6.15
C THR A 10 6.48 -21.69 5.98
N PHE A 11 5.49 -21.42 5.12
CA PHE A 11 4.40 -22.36 4.86
C PHE A 11 4.96 -23.58 4.11
N ASN A 12 5.10 -24.70 4.82
CA ASN A 12 5.55 -25.96 4.21
C ASN A 12 4.36 -26.71 3.59
N VAL A 13 4.16 -26.51 2.30
CA VAL A 13 3.09 -27.13 1.51
C VAL A 13 3.11 -28.65 1.64
N LYS A 14 4.31 -29.26 1.56
CA LYS A 14 4.48 -30.72 1.61
C LYS A 14 3.95 -31.30 2.93
N ARG A 15 4.35 -30.71 4.06
CA ARG A 15 3.89 -31.14 5.39
C ARG A 15 2.37 -31.03 5.52
N ARG A 16 1.76 -29.95 5.02
CA ARG A 16 0.31 -29.77 5.07
C ARG A 16 -0.45 -30.80 4.21
N CYS A 17 0.08 -31.13 3.03
CA CYS A 17 -0.48 -32.21 2.22
C CYS A 17 -0.43 -33.56 2.94
N GLU A 18 0.70 -33.88 3.60
CA GLU A 18 0.87 -35.09 4.39
C GLU A 18 -0.13 -35.16 5.56
N GLU A 19 -0.34 -34.06 6.28
CA GLU A 19 -1.35 -33.96 7.35
C GLU A 19 -2.77 -34.21 6.84
N ILE A 20 -3.14 -33.63 5.69
CA ILE A 20 -4.47 -33.82 5.08
C ILE A 20 -4.66 -35.29 4.66
N HIS A 21 -3.67 -35.91 4.02
CA HIS A 21 -3.75 -37.33 3.66
C HIS A 21 -3.76 -38.25 4.88
N ALA A 22 -3.02 -37.93 5.94
CA ALA A 22 -3.05 -38.71 7.17
C ALA A 22 -4.43 -38.68 7.84
N GLN A 23 -5.16 -37.55 7.73
CA GLN A 23 -6.48 -37.38 8.32
C GLN A 23 -7.62 -37.95 7.46
N TYR A 24 -7.57 -37.76 6.14
CA TYR A 24 -8.69 -38.04 5.23
C TYR A 24 -8.39 -39.09 4.17
N GLY A 25 -7.19 -39.68 4.14
CA GLY A 25 -6.74 -40.58 3.10
C GLY A 25 -6.75 -39.92 1.72
N THR A 26 -7.18 -40.66 0.70
CA THR A 26 -7.38 -40.17 -0.68
C THR A 26 -8.85 -39.91 -1.01
N SER A 27 -9.65 -39.56 0.02
CA SER A 27 -11.08 -39.30 -0.15
C SER A 27 -11.34 -37.99 -0.90
N GLU A 28 -12.57 -37.81 -1.40
CA GLU A 28 -13.03 -36.53 -1.93
C GLU A 28 -12.86 -35.38 -0.91
N MET A 29 -12.99 -35.67 0.38
CA MET A 29 -12.74 -34.71 1.45
C MET A 29 -11.28 -34.26 1.50
N ALA A 30 -10.33 -35.16 1.26
CA ALA A 30 -8.90 -34.81 1.17
C ALA A 30 -8.66 -33.87 -0.01
N ASN A 31 -9.21 -34.18 -1.19
CA ASN A 31 -9.11 -33.33 -2.38
C ASN A 31 -9.71 -31.93 -2.13
N TYR A 32 -10.87 -31.86 -1.47
CA TYR A 32 -11.50 -30.59 -1.12
C TYR A 32 -10.61 -29.74 -0.19
N ARG A 33 -9.99 -30.36 0.82
CA ARG A 33 -9.07 -29.66 1.74
C ARG A 33 -7.80 -29.18 1.05
N LEU A 34 -7.25 -29.97 0.13
CA LEU A 34 -6.10 -29.56 -0.68
C LEU A 34 -6.46 -28.36 -1.57
N GLN A 35 -7.64 -28.37 -2.19
CA GLN A 35 -8.11 -27.24 -2.99
C GLN A 35 -8.24 -25.97 -2.14
N GLN A 36 -8.91 -26.04 -0.99
CA GLN A 36 -9.04 -24.90 -0.06
C GLN A 36 -7.68 -24.34 0.36
N MET A 37 -6.70 -25.22 0.61
CA MET A 37 -5.35 -24.82 0.96
C MET A 37 -4.69 -24.07 -0.21
N CYS A 38 -4.76 -24.61 -1.43
CA CYS A 38 -4.22 -23.98 -2.62
C CYS A 38 -4.86 -22.61 -2.89
N ASP A 39 -6.18 -22.51 -2.78
CA ASP A 39 -6.92 -21.25 -2.98
C ASP A 39 -6.48 -20.19 -1.97
N LYS A 40 -6.29 -20.60 -0.70
CA LYS A 40 -5.79 -19.70 0.34
C LYS A 40 -4.36 -19.24 0.05
N ILE A 41 -3.46 -20.14 -0.35
CA ILE A 41 -2.07 -19.78 -0.70
C ILE A 41 -2.06 -18.77 -1.86
N ALA A 42 -2.87 -19.02 -2.90
CA ALA A 42 -2.96 -18.12 -4.05
C ALA A 42 -3.48 -16.73 -3.62
N GLN A 43 -4.50 -16.68 -2.77
CA GLN A 43 -5.04 -15.43 -2.25
C GLN A 43 -4.01 -14.67 -1.38
N ASP A 44 -3.34 -15.35 -0.46
CA ASP A 44 -2.34 -14.75 0.42
C ASP A 44 -1.17 -14.20 -0.41
N ALA A 45 -0.67 -14.97 -1.39
CA ALA A 45 0.41 -14.54 -2.29
C ALA A 45 0.02 -13.34 -3.17
N PHE A 46 -1.23 -13.29 -3.64
CA PHE A 46 -1.74 -12.14 -4.40
C PHE A 46 -1.77 -10.87 -3.53
N VAL A 47 -2.28 -10.97 -2.30
CA VAL A 47 -2.34 -9.87 -1.34
C VAL A 47 -0.94 -9.37 -0.97
N GLU A 48 -0.02 -10.27 -0.67
CA GLU A 48 1.38 -9.92 -0.37
C GLU A 48 2.06 -9.26 -1.58
N GLY A 49 1.80 -9.76 -2.79
CA GLY A 49 2.30 -9.17 -4.03
C GLY A 49 1.82 -7.72 -4.24
N MET A 50 0.52 -7.47 -4.04
CA MET A 50 -0.03 -6.10 -4.13
C MET A 50 0.53 -5.20 -3.02
N GLN A 51 0.65 -5.70 -1.80
CA GLN A 51 1.21 -4.93 -0.69
C GLN A 51 2.67 -4.54 -0.97
N SER A 52 3.46 -5.47 -1.51
CA SER A 52 4.83 -5.23 -1.96
C SER A 52 4.90 -4.18 -3.07
N MET A 53 4.01 -4.23 -4.06
CA MET A 53 3.95 -3.22 -5.13
C MET A 53 3.72 -1.81 -4.55
N ILE A 54 2.80 -1.67 -3.58
CA ILE A 54 2.51 -0.36 -2.97
C ILE A 54 3.65 0.11 -2.08
N ASP A 55 4.28 -0.79 -1.33
CA ASP A 55 5.40 -0.41 -0.45
C ASP A 55 6.63 0.04 -1.24
N ASN A 56 6.78 -0.47 -2.48
CA ASN A 56 7.87 -0.10 -3.39
C ASN A 56 7.50 0.97 -4.40
N ILE A 57 6.25 1.48 -4.40
CA ILE A 57 5.89 2.57 -5.32
C ILE A 57 6.70 3.82 -4.96
N PRO A 58 7.26 4.53 -5.96
CA PRO A 58 7.98 5.76 -5.72
C PRO A 58 7.08 6.78 -5.02
N ASP A 59 7.74 7.65 -4.26
CA ASP A 59 7.10 8.86 -3.75
C ASP A 59 6.81 9.82 -4.91
N LEU A 60 5.88 10.74 -4.70
CA LEU A 60 5.52 11.79 -5.65
C LEU A 60 6.76 12.63 -6.01
N GLU A 61 6.99 12.79 -7.30
CA GLU A 61 7.99 13.72 -7.83
C GLU A 61 7.37 15.11 -7.92
N TRP A 62 8.10 16.12 -7.45
CA TRP A 62 7.60 17.49 -7.33
C TRP A 62 8.35 18.43 -8.25
N GLU A 63 7.60 19.20 -9.03
CA GLU A 63 8.09 20.28 -9.87
C GLU A 63 7.71 21.63 -9.26
N GLU A 64 8.61 22.61 -9.33
CA GLU A 64 8.33 23.97 -8.88
C GLU A 64 7.47 24.69 -9.93
N CYS A 65 6.42 25.37 -9.48
CA CYS A 65 5.52 26.13 -10.33
C CYS A 65 5.27 27.52 -9.75
N VAL A 66 4.58 28.38 -10.50
CA VAL A 66 4.25 29.72 -10.01
C VAL A 66 3.38 29.61 -8.76
N GLY A 67 3.91 30.09 -7.63
CA GLY A 67 3.21 30.10 -6.35
C GLY A 67 3.29 28.80 -5.55
N GLY A 68 4.03 27.78 -5.99
CA GLY A 68 4.06 26.51 -5.27
C GLY A 68 4.77 25.36 -5.96
N TYR A 69 4.25 24.16 -5.72
CA TYR A 69 4.77 22.91 -6.28
C TYR A 69 3.63 22.04 -6.79
N ILE A 70 3.88 21.32 -7.87
CA ILE A 70 2.95 20.35 -8.45
C ILE A 70 3.58 18.97 -8.49
N ALA A 71 2.79 17.94 -8.24
CA ALA A 71 3.15 16.55 -8.52
C ALA A 71 2.04 15.92 -9.36
N GLU A 72 2.36 15.63 -10.62
CA GLU A 72 1.45 14.98 -11.55
C GLU A 72 1.69 13.47 -11.55
N THR A 73 0.60 12.70 -11.52
CA THR A 73 0.64 11.25 -11.74
C THR A 73 -0.44 10.88 -12.73
N ASP A 74 -0.34 9.69 -13.34
CA ASP A 74 -1.33 9.20 -14.32
C ASP A 74 -2.77 9.15 -13.78
N ILE A 75 -2.95 9.23 -12.46
CA ILE A 75 -4.23 8.99 -11.77
C ILE A 75 -4.68 10.17 -10.90
N PHE A 76 -3.74 10.99 -10.41
CA PHE A 76 -4.01 12.09 -9.48
C PHE A 76 -2.98 13.20 -9.60
N ASN A 77 -3.42 14.45 -9.47
CA ASN A 77 -2.54 15.61 -9.38
C ASN A 77 -2.60 16.20 -7.97
N TYR A 78 -1.44 16.56 -7.43
CA TYR A 78 -1.29 17.17 -6.11
C TYR A 78 -0.64 18.54 -6.25
N TYR A 79 -1.09 19.49 -5.44
CA TYR A 79 -0.57 20.85 -5.44
C TYR A 79 -0.20 21.27 -4.01
N ILE A 80 0.90 21.98 -3.87
CA ILE A 80 1.28 22.66 -2.63
C ILE A 80 1.42 24.14 -2.95
N ASP A 81 0.47 24.94 -2.50
CA ASP A 81 0.54 26.39 -2.58
C ASP A 81 1.43 26.95 -1.47
N VAL A 82 2.20 27.98 -1.79
CA VAL A 82 3.12 28.66 -0.87
C VAL A 82 2.64 30.08 -0.63
N ASN A 83 2.32 30.39 0.62
CA ASN A 83 1.96 31.73 1.08
C ASN A 83 2.94 32.23 2.15
N GLU A 84 3.89 33.05 1.74
CA GLU A 84 4.92 33.63 2.61
C GLU A 84 4.38 34.58 3.69
N ASN A 85 3.14 35.05 3.56
CA ASN A 85 2.54 36.03 4.47
C ASN A 85 1.86 35.41 5.70
N VAL A 86 1.80 34.08 5.78
CA VAL A 86 1.16 33.35 6.87
C VAL A 86 2.15 32.43 7.57
N LYS A 87 1.84 32.03 8.81
CA LYS A 87 2.70 31.13 9.59
C LYS A 87 2.74 29.72 8.99
N GLU A 88 1.59 29.20 8.57
CA GLU A 88 1.44 27.92 7.87
C GLU A 88 1.53 28.16 6.37
N LYS A 89 2.78 28.20 5.89
CA LYS A 89 3.11 28.66 4.54
C LYS A 89 2.67 27.71 3.45
N TYR A 90 2.53 26.42 3.73
CA TYR A 90 2.34 25.38 2.72
C TYR A 90 0.92 24.83 2.81
N THR A 91 0.11 25.03 1.78
CA THR A 91 -1.24 24.48 1.68
C THR A 91 -1.23 23.32 0.69
N LEU A 92 -1.43 22.10 1.20
CA LEU A 92 -1.57 20.91 0.37
C LEU A 92 -3.02 20.77 -0.08
N GLU A 93 -3.22 20.81 -1.40
CA GLU A 93 -4.49 20.48 -2.04
C GLU A 93 -4.52 19.01 -2.43
N PHE A 94 -5.57 18.31 -2.01
CA PHE A 94 -5.79 16.92 -2.36
C PHE A 94 -6.72 16.81 -3.58
N PRO A 95 -6.56 15.76 -4.42
CA PRO A 95 -7.50 15.49 -5.51
C PRO A 95 -8.96 15.37 -5.03
N THR A 96 -9.16 14.86 -3.81
CA THR A 96 -10.48 14.77 -3.16
C THR A 96 -10.36 15.05 -1.66
N GLY A 97 -10.92 16.15 -1.17
CA GLY A 97 -10.92 16.48 0.26
C GLY A 97 -10.71 17.95 0.55
N ASN A 98 -10.62 18.29 1.83
CA ASN A 98 -10.29 19.64 2.27
C ASN A 98 -8.77 19.86 2.22
N PRO A 99 -8.30 21.08 1.91
CA PRO A 99 -6.88 21.41 1.98
C PRO A 99 -6.36 21.29 3.42
N ILE A 100 -5.08 20.98 3.56
CA ILE A 100 -4.38 20.90 4.85
C ILE A 100 -3.19 21.85 4.84
N TYR A 101 -2.98 22.54 5.96
CA TYR A 101 -1.95 23.55 6.13
C TYR A 101 -0.75 23.00 6.91
N PHE A 102 0.45 23.37 6.49
CA PHE A 102 1.71 22.93 7.07
C PHE A 102 2.67 24.09 7.26
N LEU A 103 3.53 23.97 8.28
CA LEU A 103 4.61 24.92 8.55
C LEU A 103 5.83 24.66 7.66
N ASN A 104 6.02 23.43 7.22
CA ASN A 104 7.17 23.02 6.40
C ASN A 104 6.75 22.20 5.19
N ILE A 105 7.55 22.31 4.13
CA ILE A 105 7.28 21.64 2.85
C ILE A 105 7.43 20.12 2.94
N ASP A 106 8.35 19.62 3.75
CA ASP A 106 8.61 18.18 3.85
C ASP A 106 7.42 17.43 4.47
N GLU A 107 6.76 18.00 5.47
CA GLU A 107 5.52 17.47 6.04
C GLU A 107 4.39 17.48 5.03
N ALA A 108 4.25 18.55 4.23
CA ALA A 108 3.25 18.60 3.17
C ALA A 108 3.51 17.50 2.13
N LYS A 109 4.76 17.33 1.67
CA LYS A 109 5.16 16.26 0.74
C LYS A 109 4.94 14.86 1.32
N GLN A 110 5.27 14.64 2.59
CA GLN A 110 5.02 13.36 3.29
C GLN A 110 3.52 13.07 3.43
N ALA A 111 2.71 14.08 3.74
CA ALA A 111 1.26 13.94 3.83
C ALA A 111 0.64 13.58 2.47
N ALA A 112 1.09 14.23 1.40
CA ALA A 112 0.70 13.91 0.03
C ALA A 112 1.05 12.46 -0.33
N ASN A 113 2.28 12.01 -0.06
CA ASN A 113 2.71 10.63 -0.30
C ASN A 113 1.88 9.61 0.47
N LYS A 114 1.59 9.89 1.75
CA LYS A 114 0.74 9.02 2.57
C LYS A 114 -0.67 8.90 1.99
N TYR A 115 -1.24 10.02 1.53
CA TYR A 115 -2.55 10.03 0.91
C TYR A 115 -2.55 9.27 -0.43
N TYR A 116 -1.57 9.53 -1.29
CA TYR A 116 -1.37 8.86 -2.58
C TYR A 116 -1.30 7.34 -2.42
N LYS A 117 -0.38 6.84 -1.58
CA LYS A 117 -0.23 5.40 -1.32
C LYS A 117 -1.48 4.83 -0.65
N GLY A 118 -2.15 5.59 0.21
CA GLY A 118 -3.42 5.19 0.83
C GLY A 118 -4.57 5.03 -0.16
N LYS A 119 -4.68 5.91 -1.16
CA LYS A 119 -5.68 5.80 -2.23
C LYS A 119 -5.44 4.57 -3.09
N LEU A 120 -4.17 4.27 -3.41
CA LEU A 120 -3.81 3.06 -4.14
C LEU A 120 -4.16 1.78 -3.37
N LYS A 121 -3.86 1.71 -2.06
CA LYS A 121 -4.28 0.58 -1.21
C LYS A 121 -5.78 0.35 -1.29
N LYS A 122 -6.56 1.41 -1.10
CA LYS A 122 -8.01 1.34 -1.16
C LYS A 122 -8.54 0.90 -2.53
N ALA A 123 -7.93 1.38 -3.61
CA ALA A 123 -8.32 1.00 -4.97
C ALA A 123 -8.03 -0.49 -5.28
N LEU A 124 -6.96 -1.03 -4.68
CA LEU A 124 -6.55 -2.43 -4.82
C LEU A 124 -7.26 -3.38 -3.82
N GLY A 125 -8.15 -2.86 -2.97
CA GLY A 125 -8.88 -3.66 -1.98
C GLY A 125 -8.02 -4.15 -0.81
N LEU A 126 -6.90 -3.45 -0.54
CA LEU A 126 -5.99 -3.71 0.58
C LEU A 126 -6.29 -2.85 1.81
#